data_AF-A0A7W1IR55-F1
#
_entry.id   AF-A0A7W1IR55-F1
#
_cell.length_a   1.000
_cell.length_b   1.000
_cell.length_c   1.000
_cell.angle_alpha   90.00
_cell.angle_beta   90.00
_cell.angle_gamma   90.00
#
_symmetry.space_group_name_H-M   'P 1'
#
loop_
_entity.id
_entity.type
_entity.pdbx_description
1 polymer ?
#
loop_
_entity_poly.entity_id
_entity_poly.type
_entity_poly.pdbx_seq_one_letter_code
_entity_poly.pdbx_strand_id
1 'polypeptide(L)' 'MRLALALRALRVLWAGLRCWSGDDAYERYLAQHRGHQHALLSRRDFYRDYFDRRAKRPRCC' A
#
# COMPACT_ATOMS: atom_id res chain seq x y z
N MET A 1 24.13 20.41 9.05
CA MET A 1 22.83 20.78 8.38
C MET A 1 22.60 20.05 7.05
N ARG A 2 23.58 19.95 6.13
CA ARG A 2 23.39 19.31 4.80
C ARG A 2 22.99 17.82 4.84
N LEU A 3 23.59 17.03 5.74
CA LEU A 3 23.26 15.59 5.94
C LEU A 3 21.81 15.36 6.41
N ALA A 4 21.29 16.22 7.28
CA ALA A 4 19.93 16.10 7.80
C ALA A 4 18.86 16.36 6.72
N LEU A 5 19.14 17.29 5.80
CA LEU A 5 18.29 17.54 4.63
C LEU A 5 18.30 16.36 3.66
N ALA A 6 19.48 15.79 3.37
CA ALA A 6 19.60 14.63 2.50
C ALA A 6 18.83 13.41 3.03
N LEU A 7 18.93 13.11 4.32
CA LEU A 7 18.20 12.01 4.95
C LEU A 7 16.68 12.23 4.95
N ARG A 8 16.22 13.49 5.12
CA ARG A 8 14.79 13.84 5.02
C ARG A 8 14.27 13.64 3.59
N ALA A 9 15.01 14.12 2.59
CA ALA A 9 14.64 13.95 1.18
C ALA A 9 14.58 12.47 0.79
N LEU A 10 15.55 11.67 1.22
CA LEU A 10 15.56 10.23 0.99
C LEU A 10 14.34 9.53 1.62
N ARG A 11 13.95 9.90 2.85
CA ARG A 11 12.75 9.35 3.49
C ARG A 11 11.47 9.68 2.73
N VAL A 12 11.34 10.90 2.22
CA VAL A 12 10.17 11.32 1.44
C VAL A 12 10.11 10.58 0.12
N LEU A 13 11.24 10.48 -0.60
CA LEU A 13 11.33 9.71 -1.83
C LEU A 13 11.02 8.23 -1.61
N TRP A 14 11.55 7.63 -0.52
CA TRP A 14 11.30 6.24 -0.17
C TRP A 14 9.83 5.98 0.20
N ALA A 15 9.20 6.89 0.95
CA ALA A 15 7.78 6.82 1.25
C ALA A 15 6.92 6.94 -0.04
N GLY A 16 7.30 7.86 -0.94
CA GLY A 16 6.65 8.00 -2.24
C GLY A 16 6.79 6.75 -3.11
N LEU A 17 7.98 6.14 -3.14
CA LEU A 17 8.24 4.90 -3.87
C LEU A 17 7.42 3.73 -3.33
N ARG A 18 7.31 3.59 -2.00
CA ARG A 18 6.46 2.55 -1.37
C ARG A 18 4.98 2.74 -1.67
N CYS A 19 4.51 3.98 -1.61
CA CYS A 19 3.13 4.32 -1.95
C CYS A 19 2.82 4.02 -3.43
N TRP A 20 3.74 4.36 -4.34
CA TRP A 20 3.58 4.13 -5.78
C TRP A 20 3.67 2.65 -6.17
N SER A 21 4.62 1.91 -5.59
CA SER A 21 4.75 0.46 -5.83
C SER A 21 3.60 -0.36 -5.24
N GLY A 22 2.90 0.18 -4.25
CA GLY A 22 1.85 -0.54 -3.53
C GLY A 22 2.40 -1.53 -2.49
N ASP A 23 3.68 -1.42 -2.12
CA ASP A 23 4.30 -2.18 -1.03
C ASP A 23 3.61 -1.87 0.32
N ASP A 24 3.07 -0.66 0.49
CA ASP A 24 2.33 -0.25 1.68
C ASP A 24 0.81 -0.50 1.61
N ALA A 25 0.32 -1.14 0.55
CA ALA A 25 -1.12 -1.28 0.31
C ALA A 25 -1.82 -2.05 1.45
N TYR A 26 -1.16 -3.07 2.01
CA TYR A 26 -1.71 -3.83 3.13
C TYR A 26 -1.70 -3.02 4.44
N GLU A 27 -0.64 -2.27 4.69
CA GLU A 27 -0.51 -1.38 5.84
C GLU A 27 -1.57 -0.28 5.82
N ARG A 28 -1.87 0.28 4.63
CA ARG A 28 -2.97 1.22 4.42
C ARG A 28 -4.33 0.57 4.64
N TYR A 29 -4.52 -0.67 4.17
CA TYR A 29 -5.71 -1.46 4.46
C TYR A 29 -5.90 -1.63 5.97
N LEU A 30 -4.86 -2.02 6.71
CA LEU A 30 -4.94 -2.12 8.17
C LEU A 30 -5.24 -0.78 8.82
N ALA A 31 -4.58 0.30 8.40
CA ALA A 31 -4.81 1.64 8.95
C ALA A 31 -6.24 2.12 8.74
N GLN A 32 -6.83 1.87 7.57
CA GLN A 32 -8.22 2.21 7.26
C GLN A 32 -9.22 1.40 8.09
N HIS A 33 -8.90 0.15 8.40
CA HIS A 33 -9.79 -0.74 9.14
C HIS A 33 -9.48 -0.80 10.65
N ARG A 34 -8.54 0.02 11.14
CA ARG A 34 -8.33 0.21 12.58
C ARG A 34 -9.60 0.80 13.19
N GLY A 35 -10.24 0.05 14.08
CA GLY A 35 -11.48 0.43 14.75
C GLY A 35 -12.75 -0.19 14.16
N HIS A 36 -12.65 -0.92 13.06
CA HIS A 36 -13.78 -1.71 12.54
C HIS A 36 -13.87 -3.06 13.28
N GLN A 37 -15.07 -3.48 13.68
CA GLN A 37 -15.30 -4.75 14.38
C GLN A 37 -15.34 -5.99 13.46
N HIS A 38 -14.99 -5.86 12.18
CA HIS A 38 -14.98 -7.00 11.25
C HIS A 38 -13.62 -7.70 11.19
N ALA A 39 -13.63 -8.97 10.77
CA ALA A 39 -12.41 -9.73 10.54
C ALA A 39 -11.60 -9.10 9.40
N LEU A 40 -10.34 -8.79 9.69
CA LEU A 40 -9.38 -8.30 8.71
C LEU A 40 -8.90 -9.46 7.83
N LEU A 41 -8.69 -9.18 6.54
CA LEU A 41 -8.06 -10.12 5.63
C LEU A 41 -6.61 -10.38 6.08
N SER A 42 -6.19 -11.64 5.97
CA SER A 42 -4.77 -11.97 6.05
C SER A 42 -4.01 -11.25 4.94
N ARG A 43 -2.72 -10.98 5.13
CA ARG A 43 -1.89 -10.30 4.11
C ARG A 43 -1.97 -10.99 2.75
N ARG A 44 -1.95 -12.32 2.74
CA ARG A 44 -2.04 -13.13 1.52
C ARG A 44 -3.41 -13.00 0.86
N ASP A 45 -4.49 -13.09 1.64
CA ASP A 45 -5.84 -12.98 1.11
C ASP A 45 -6.13 -11.58 0.57
N PHE A 46 -5.61 -10.55 1.23
CA PHE A 46 -5.66 -9.17 0.75
C PHE A 46 -4.99 -9.04 -0.62
N TYR A 47 -3.76 -9.52 -0.79
CA TYR A 47 -3.08 -9.40 -2.09
C TYR A 47 -3.75 -10.23 -3.19
N ARG A 48 -4.29 -11.41 -2.87
CA ARG A 48 -5.09 -12.19 -3.82
C ARG A 48 -6.29 -11.37 -4.31
N ASP A 49 -7.10 -10.85 -3.39
CA ASP A 49 -8.27 -10.03 -3.72
C ASP A 49 -7.88 -8.73 -4.45
N TYR A 50 -6.77 -8.09 -4.06
CA TYR A 50 -6.23 -6.91 -4.72
C TYR A 50 -5.88 -7.16 -6.19
N PHE A 51 -5.20 -8.26 -6.50
CA PHE A 51 -4.88 -8.64 -7.88
C PHE A 51 -6.10 -9.12 -8.66
N ASP A 52 -6.99 -9.90 -8.04
CA ASP A 52 -8.22 -10.37 -8.67
C ASP A 52 -9.10 -9.19 -9.10
N ARG A 53 -9.29 -8.17 -8.24
CA ARG A 53 -10.02 -6.94 -8.60
C ARG A 53 -9.37 -6.20 -9.75
N ARG A 54 -8.03 -6.15 -9.79
CA ARG A 54 -7.27 -5.48 -10.84
C ARG A 54 -7.34 -6.24 -12.17
N ALA A 55 -7.34 -7.57 -12.12
CA ALA A 55 -7.45 -8.46 -13.27
C ALA A 55 -8.88 -8.54 -13.82
N LYS A 56 -9.91 -8.40 -12.97
CA LYS A 56 -11.34 -8.36 -13.34
C LYS A 56 -11.79 -7.09 -14.05
N ARG A 57 -10.91 -6.11 -14.25
CA ARG A 57 -11.23 -5.00 -15.18
C ARG A 57 -11.51 -5.64 -16.55
N PRO A 58 -12.73 -5.51 -17.11
CA PRO A 58 -13.03 -6.08 -18.40
C PRO A 58 -12.01 -5.50 -19.38
N ARG A 59 -11.19 -6.39 -19.95
CA ARG A 59 -10.41 -6.03 -21.12
C ARG A 59 -11.46 -5.91 -22.21
N CYS A 60 -11.96 -4.69 -22.43
CA CYS A 60 -12.81 -4.42 -23.58
C CYS A 60 -12.00 -4.85 -24.80
N CYS A 61 -12.44 -5.93 -25.44
CA CYS A 61 -12.10 -6.24 -26.82
C CYS A 61 -12.71 -5.18 -27.73
#